data_AF-A0AA44CKC9-F1
#
_entry.id   AF-A0AA44CKC9-F1
#
_cell.length_a   1.000
_cell.length_b   1.000
_cell.length_c   1.000
_cell.angle_alpha   90.00
_cell.angle_beta   90.00
_cell.angle_gamma   90.00
#
_symmetry.space_group_name_H-M   'P 1'
#
loop_
_entity.id
_entity.type
_entity.pdbx_description
1 polymer ?
#
loop_
_entity_poly.entity_id
_entity_poly.type
_entity_poly.pdbx_seq_one_letter_code
_entity_poly.pdbx_strand_id
1 'polypeptide(L)'
;MVKIIPCMYEKRLSLMVLYLVGKSAHLSENELDILISKVMNGDSVEGNLLNLVNDKGGLTNNFPEKKLEFFKIQAKDTLIPEGELAWFNNPRALSYVFDMLHFEYRMLYNKEVNFFDVVLPVGVFKENEDRIIHEAALRLIDRLCAASNKQHIQLLLNERKQVWERIQSKFKNPFWFPSDRYSSHYDSDYRWLLSYFEKIKITEKSVDIYKKNLPHLVIFSLFDRWVSKHTDSEVELFIIKLKKAWGQKKFRDGVKDKKVLNTYIGKESKKQLDYLVRKNKRKINEELEVLIHDAYMKAIIKY
;
A
#
# COMPACT_ATOMS: atom_id res chain seq x y z
N MET A 1 -7.74 -37.70 -5.83
CA MET A 1 -8.08 -36.73 -6.90
C MET A 1 -7.22 -35.50 -6.72
N VAL A 2 -6.27 -35.27 -7.63
CA VAL A 2 -5.42 -34.06 -7.61
C VAL A 2 -6.31 -32.89 -8.02
N LYS A 3 -6.62 -31.97 -7.09
CA LYS A 3 -7.28 -30.71 -7.43
C LYS A 3 -6.31 -29.92 -8.31
N ILE A 4 -6.53 -29.96 -9.63
CA ILE A 4 -5.83 -29.08 -10.57
C ILE A 4 -6.24 -27.66 -10.19
N ILE A 5 -5.34 -26.89 -9.59
CA ILE A 5 -5.58 -25.48 -9.29
C ILE A 5 -5.63 -24.78 -10.65
N PRO A 6 -6.77 -24.17 -11.05
CA PRO A 6 -6.85 -23.50 -12.34
C PRO A 6 -5.82 -22.38 -12.41
N CYS A 7 -5.20 -22.21 -13.58
CA CYS A 7 -4.36 -21.04 -13.88
C CYS A 7 -5.15 -19.75 -13.56
N MET A 8 -4.47 -18.70 -13.10
CA MET A 8 -5.11 -17.43 -12.72
C MET A 8 -6.03 -16.88 -13.81
N TYR A 9 -5.64 -17.03 -15.07
CA TYR A 9 -6.43 -16.66 -16.23
C TYR A 9 -7.78 -17.39 -16.27
N GLU A 10 -7.78 -18.72 -16.09
CA GLU A 10 -9.00 -19.54 -16.10
C GLU A 10 -9.95 -19.18 -14.95
N LYS A 11 -9.40 -18.81 -13.79
CA LYS A 11 -10.19 -18.28 -12.67
C LYS A 11 -10.85 -16.96 -13.03
N ARG A 12 -10.09 -16.01 -13.58
CA ARG A 12 -10.61 -14.70 -14.01
C ARG A 12 -11.68 -14.84 -15.08
N LEU A 13 -11.45 -15.71 -16.06
CA LEU A 13 -12.40 -16.02 -17.13
C LEU A 13 -13.70 -16.59 -16.56
N SER A 14 -13.60 -17.59 -15.69
CA SER A 14 -14.75 -18.21 -15.02
C SER A 14 -15.58 -17.20 -14.22
N LEU A 15 -14.91 -16.33 -13.44
CA LEU A 15 -15.55 -15.26 -12.67
C LEU A 15 -16.24 -14.23 -13.55
N MET A 16 -15.61 -13.85 -14.67
CA MET A 16 -16.20 -12.91 -15.62
C MET A 16 -17.43 -13.52 -16.31
N VAL A 17 -17.37 -14.79 -16.71
CA VAL A 17 -18.54 -15.50 -17.28
C VAL A 17 -19.69 -15.53 -16.28
N LEU A 18 -19.44 -15.87 -15.02
CA LEU A 18 -20.46 -15.82 -13.95
C LEU A 18 -21.10 -14.44 -13.84
N TYR A 19 -20.28 -13.39 -13.84
CA TYR A 19 -20.77 -12.03 -13.74
C TYR A 19 -21.64 -11.63 -14.92
N LEU A 20 -21.21 -11.91 -16.16
CA LEU A 20 -21.96 -11.59 -17.37
C LEU A 20 -23.28 -12.37 -17.44
N VAL A 21 -23.26 -13.66 -17.11
CA VAL A 21 -24.46 -14.50 -17.05
C VAL A 21 -25.41 -13.98 -15.99
N GLY A 22 -24.95 -13.74 -14.77
CA GLY A 22 -25.80 -13.26 -13.69
C GLY A 22 -26.38 -11.88 -13.96
N LYS A 23 -25.63 -10.97 -14.59
CA LYS A 23 -26.14 -9.69 -15.07
C LYS A 23 -27.24 -9.87 -16.12
N SER A 24 -27.06 -10.79 -17.07
CA SER A 24 -28.07 -11.11 -18.10
C SER A 24 -29.34 -11.75 -17.52
N ALA A 25 -29.20 -12.47 -16.40
CA ALA A 25 -30.30 -13.13 -15.69
C ALA A 25 -30.92 -12.25 -14.59
N HIS A 26 -30.54 -10.96 -14.52
CA HIS A 26 -31.01 -10.00 -13.52
C HIS A 26 -30.85 -10.49 -12.06
N LEU A 27 -29.76 -11.20 -11.77
CA LEU A 27 -29.40 -11.54 -10.40
C LEU A 27 -29.05 -10.26 -9.62
N SER A 28 -29.47 -10.22 -8.37
CA SER A 28 -29.03 -9.19 -7.42
C SER A 28 -27.53 -9.34 -7.11
N GLU A 29 -26.89 -8.27 -6.62
CA GLU A 29 -25.47 -8.30 -6.23
C GLU A 29 -25.18 -9.38 -5.19
N ASN A 30 -26.06 -9.53 -4.18
CA ASN A 30 -25.93 -10.56 -3.16
C ASN A 30 -25.96 -11.99 -3.73
N GLU A 31 -26.79 -12.25 -4.75
CA GLU A 31 -26.89 -13.56 -5.40
C GLU A 31 -25.65 -13.87 -6.24
N LEU A 32 -25.11 -12.86 -6.93
CA LEU A 32 -23.83 -12.94 -7.63
C LEU A 32 -22.68 -13.24 -6.67
N ASP A 33 -22.64 -12.60 -5.50
CA ASP A 33 -21.59 -12.81 -4.50
C ASP A 33 -21.62 -14.22 -3.89
N ILE A 34 -22.82 -14.78 -3.66
CA ILE A 34 -22.99 -16.18 -3.23
C ILE A 34 -22.46 -17.14 -4.29
N LEU A 35 -22.77 -16.91 -5.57
CA LEU A 35 -22.27 -17.73 -6.68
C LEU A 35 -20.75 -17.67 -6.81
N ILE A 36 -20.19 -16.46 -6.74
CA ILE A 36 -18.74 -16.23 -6.77
C ILE A 36 -18.09 -16.99 -5.60
N SER A 37 -18.65 -16.92 -4.39
CA SER A 37 -18.13 -17.61 -3.21
C SER A 37 -18.12 -19.14 -3.37
N LYS A 38 -19.16 -19.73 -3.96
CA LYS A 38 -19.21 -21.18 -4.27
C LYS A 38 -18.12 -21.61 -5.25
N VAL A 39 -17.97 -20.85 -6.34
CA VAL A 39 -16.92 -21.11 -7.35
C VAL A 39 -15.53 -20.95 -6.75
N MET A 40 -15.33 -19.98 -5.87
CA MET A 40 -14.06 -19.79 -5.16
C MET A 40 -13.70 -20.97 -4.24
N ASN A 41 -14.69 -21.71 -3.74
CA ASN A 41 -14.47 -22.91 -2.93
C ASN A 41 -14.22 -24.19 -3.76
N GLY A 42 -14.16 -24.06 -5.08
CA GLY A 42 -13.82 -25.13 -6.01
C GLY A 42 -15.02 -25.87 -6.59
N ASP A 43 -16.22 -25.33 -6.43
CA ASP A 43 -17.41 -25.88 -7.08
C ASP A 43 -17.40 -25.56 -8.59
N SER A 44 -18.04 -26.42 -9.38
CA SER A 44 -18.16 -26.21 -10.84
C SER A 44 -18.94 -24.92 -11.14
N VAL A 45 -18.32 -24.05 -11.93
CA VAL A 45 -18.88 -22.80 -12.45
C VAL A 45 -20.15 -23.08 -13.25
N GLU A 46 -20.05 -24.05 -14.17
CA GLU A 46 -21.13 -24.41 -15.09
C GLU A 46 -22.29 -25.06 -14.34
N GLY A 47 -22.00 -25.96 -13.39
CA GLY A 47 -23.03 -26.64 -12.59
C GLY A 47 -23.83 -25.70 -11.69
N ASN A 48 -23.15 -24.76 -11.01
CA ASN A 48 -23.83 -23.80 -10.14
C ASN A 48 -24.63 -22.75 -10.92
N LEU A 49 -24.13 -22.31 -12.08
CA LEU A 49 -24.85 -21.41 -12.97
C LEU A 49 -26.12 -22.06 -13.51
N LEU A 50 -26.02 -23.29 -14.01
CA LEU A 50 -27.16 -24.02 -14.56
C LEU A 50 -28.26 -24.19 -13.50
N ASN A 51 -27.90 -24.60 -12.28
CA ASN A 51 -28.88 -24.77 -11.20
C ASN A 51 -29.59 -23.46 -10.84
N LEU A 52 -28.85 -22.37 -10.62
CA LEU A 52 -29.46 -21.10 -10.18
C LEU A 52 -30.34 -20.45 -11.25
N VAL A 53 -29.92 -20.51 -12.52
CA VAL A 53 -30.69 -19.88 -13.59
C VAL A 53 -31.93 -20.72 -13.95
N ASN A 54 -31.89 -22.04 -13.74
CA ASN A 54 -33.06 -22.91 -13.83
C ASN A 54 -34.08 -22.61 -12.71
N ASP A 55 -33.64 -22.35 -11.48
CA ASP A 55 -34.51 -22.09 -10.32
C ASP A 55 -35.33 -20.78 -10.46
N LYS A 56 -34.83 -19.77 -11.17
CA LYS A 56 -35.55 -18.50 -11.38
C LYS A 56 -36.54 -18.51 -12.56
N GLY A 57 -36.78 -19.67 -13.19
CA GLY A 57 -37.71 -19.78 -14.32
C GLY A 57 -37.31 -18.97 -15.56
N GLY A 58 -36.09 -18.42 -15.60
CA GLY A 58 -35.60 -17.54 -16.66
C GLY A 58 -35.05 -18.26 -17.88
N LEU A 59 -34.99 -19.60 -17.86
CA LEU A 59 -34.49 -20.41 -18.96
C LEU A 59 -35.36 -21.66 -19.14
N THR A 60 -36.11 -21.67 -20.23
CA THR A 60 -36.76 -22.86 -20.76
C THR A 60 -35.70 -23.85 -21.27
N ASN A 61 -35.50 -24.97 -20.56
CA ASN A 61 -34.87 -26.25 -20.98
C ASN A 61 -33.64 -26.26 -21.92
N ASN A 62 -32.97 -25.15 -22.15
CA ASN A 62 -31.80 -25.00 -22.98
C ASN A 62 -31.21 -23.62 -22.66
N PHE A 63 -30.33 -23.50 -21.67
CA PHE A 63 -29.24 -22.53 -21.83
C PHE A 63 -28.38 -23.13 -22.94
N PRO A 64 -28.51 -22.68 -24.20
CA PRO A 64 -27.82 -23.38 -25.28
C PRO A 64 -26.34 -23.25 -24.98
N GLU A 65 -25.55 -24.31 -25.15
CA GLU A 65 -24.08 -24.23 -25.07
C GLU A 65 -23.56 -23.01 -25.85
N LYS A 66 -24.22 -22.66 -26.96
CA LYS A 66 -23.99 -21.44 -27.75
C LYS A 66 -24.08 -20.13 -26.96
N LYS A 67 -24.99 -20.01 -25.99
CA LYS A 67 -25.13 -18.82 -25.13
C LYS A 67 -24.04 -18.76 -24.06
N LEU A 68 -23.62 -19.90 -23.53
CA LEU A 68 -22.45 -19.96 -22.64
C LEU A 68 -21.16 -19.64 -23.40
N GLU A 69 -20.97 -20.18 -24.60
CA GLU A 69 -19.84 -19.86 -25.48
C GLU A 69 -19.83 -18.38 -25.88
N PHE A 70 -21.00 -17.78 -26.14
CA PHE A 70 -21.12 -16.33 -26.33
C PHE A 70 -20.57 -15.54 -25.13
N PHE A 71 -20.96 -15.91 -23.89
CA PHE A 71 -20.44 -15.25 -22.69
C PHE A 71 -18.95 -15.51 -22.47
N LYS A 72 -18.43 -16.69 -22.83
CA LYS A 72 -16.98 -16.98 -22.78
C LYS A 72 -16.21 -16.08 -23.74
N ILE A 73 -16.68 -15.86 -24.96
CA ILE A 73 -16.08 -14.93 -25.93
C ILE A 73 -16.10 -13.51 -25.36
N GLN A 74 -17.26 -13.04 -24.92
CA GLN A 74 -17.40 -11.70 -24.35
C GLN A 74 -16.51 -11.50 -23.11
N ALA A 75 -16.39 -12.52 -22.25
CA ALA A 75 -15.50 -12.48 -21.10
C ALA A 75 -14.04 -12.34 -21.53
N LYS A 76 -13.56 -13.14 -22.50
CA LYS A 76 -12.20 -13.03 -23.05
C LYS A 76 -11.92 -11.62 -23.59
N ASP A 77 -12.88 -11.04 -24.30
CA ASP A 77 -12.75 -9.70 -24.86
C ASP A 77 -12.72 -8.61 -23.77
N THR A 78 -13.35 -8.85 -22.62
CA THR A 78 -13.41 -7.93 -21.48
C THR A 78 -12.14 -7.93 -20.64
N LEU A 79 -11.45 -9.08 -20.52
CA LEU A 79 -10.29 -9.21 -19.66
C LEU A 79 -9.03 -8.54 -20.25
N ILE A 80 -8.26 -7.87 -19.39
CA ILE A 80 -6.91 -7.41 -19.74
C ILE A 80 -5.91 -8.58 -19.58
N PRO A 81 -5.07 -8.87 -20.59
CA PRO A 81 -4.07 -9.94 -20.52
C PRO A 81 -3.10 -9.78 -19.34
N GLU A 82 -2.73 -10.88 -18.70
CA GLU A 82 -1.84 -10.85 -17.51
C GLU A 82 -0.46 -10.25 -17.80
N GLY A 83 0.07 -10.43 -19.01
CA GLY A 83 1.35 -9.84 -19.42
C GLY A 83 1.35 -8.31 -19.35
N GLU A 84 0.21 -7.66 -19.57
CA GLU A 84 0.07 -6.21 -19.45
C GLU A 84 0.02 -5.75 -17.99
N LEU A 85 -0.39 -6.64 -17.09
CA LEU A 85 -0.53 -6.42 -15.65
C LEU A 85 0.71 -6.89 -14.86
N ALA A 86 1.73 -7.45 -15.54
CA ALA A 86 2.92 -8.03 -14.94
C ALA A 86 3.77 -7.05 -14.09
N TRP A 87 3.53 -5.75 -14.23
CA TRP A 87 4.21 -4.71 -13.45
C TRP A 87 3.68 -4.57 -12.02
N PHE A 88 2.58 -5.24 -11.67
CA PHE A 88 2.09 -5.39 -10.29
C PHE A 88 2.92 -6.40 -9.48
N ASN A 89 4.23 -6.35 -9.62
CA ASN A 89 5.16 -7.39 -9.19
C ASN A 89 5.57 -7.30 -7.70
N ASN A 90 5.10 -6.30 -6.96
CA ASN A 90 5.43 -6.14 -5.55
C ASN A 90 4.34 -5.39 -4.77
N PRO A 91 4.33 -5.48 -3.43
CA PRO A 91 3.28 -4.87 -2.60
C PRO A 91 3.15 -3.34 -2.76
N ARG A 92 4.25 -2.63 -3.07
CA ARG A 92 4.22 -1.18 -3.27
C ARG A 92 3.57 -0.82 -4.61
N ALA A 93 3.90 -1.53 -5.69
CA ALA A 93 3.25 -1.38 -6.99
C ALA A 93 1.74 -1.62 -6.89
N LEU A 94 1.35 -2.69 -6.17
CA LEU A 94 -0.06 -3.00 -5.91
C LEU A 94 -0.75 -1.89 -5.12
N SER A 95 -0.12 -1.36 -4.07
CA SER A 95 -0.69 -0.27 -3.26
C SER A 95 -0.86 1.01 -4.09
N TYR A 96 0.13 1.38 -4.89
CA TYR A 96 0.08 2.53 -5.79
C TYR A 96 -1.09 2.44 -6.79
N VAL A 97 -1.30 1.27 -7.41
CA VAL A 97 -2.36 1.07 -8.40
C VAL A 97 -3.73 0.99 -7.75
N PHE A 98 -3.83 0.35 -6.59
CA PHE A 98 -5.10 0.15 -5.91
C PHE A 98 -5.76 1.47 -5.50
N ASP A 99 -4.97 2.46 -5.07
CA ASP A 99 -5.45 3.81 -4.77
C ASP A 99 -6.17 4.44 -5.98
N MET A 100 -5.68 4.18 -7.20
CA MET A 100 -6.32 4.59 -8.46
C MET A 100 -7.57 3.75 -8.75
N LEU A 101 -7.47 2.42 -8.70
CA LEU A 101 -8.60 1.53 -9.00
C LEU A 101 -9.81 1.80 -8.09
N HIS A 102 -9.54 2.08 -6.82
CA HIS A 102 -10.57 2.45 -5.86
C HIS A 102 -11.20 3.81 -6.20
N PHE A 103 -10.42 4.78 -6.69
CA PHE A 103 -10.97 6.05 -7.14
C PHE A 103 -11.94 5.85 -8.31
N GLU A 104 -11.55 5.08 -9.33
CA GLU A 104 -12.40 4.75 -10.48
C GLU A 104 -13.67 4.01 -10.05
N TYR A 105 -13.54 3.05 -9.14
CA TYR A 105 -14.69 2.34 -8.58
C TYR A 105 -15.69 3.31 -7.94
N ARG A 106 -15.23 4.24 -7.09
CA ARG A 106 -16.13 5.22 -6.46
C ARG A 106 -16.87 6.08 -7.49
N MET A 107 -16.17 6.51 -8.54
CA MET A 107 -16.76 7.34 -9.58
C MET A 107 -17.86 6.59 -10.35
N LEU A 108 -17.66 5.31 -10.65
CA LEU A 108 -18.62 4.50 -11.40
C LEU A 108 -19.90 4.19 -10.61
N TYR A 109 -19.79 3.94 -9.30
CA TYR A 109 -20.93 3.47 -8.50
C TYR A 109 -21.60 4.59 -7.69
N ASN A 110 -21.12 5.84 -7.77
CA ASN A 110 -21.66 7.03 -7.08
C ASN A 110 -22.02 6.78 -5.60
N LYS A 111 -21.24 5.95 -4.92
CA LYS A 111 -21.38 5.65 -3.50
C LYS A 111 -20.25 6.39 -2.77
N GLU A 112 -20.54 7.02 -1.62
CA GLU A 112 -19.50 7.36 -0.64
C GLU A 112 -19.02 6.07 0.01
N VAL A 113 -18.29 5.27 -0.76
CA VAL A 113 -17.91 3.94 -0.33
C VAL A 113 -16.81 4.07 0.72
N ASN A 114 -17.08 3.67 1.96
CA ASN A 114 -16.04 3.37 2.94
C ASN A 114 -15.15 2.24 2.39
N PHE A 115 -13.88 2.18 2.76
CA PHE A 115 -12.93 1.16 2.31
C PHE A 115 -13.45 -0.29 2.47
N PHE A 116 -14.29 -0.51 3.48
CA PHE A 116 -14.96 -1.78 3.77
C PHE A 116 -16.36 -1.93 3.15
N ASP A 117 -16.97 -0.83 2.68
CA ASP A 117 -18.28 -0.83 2.00
C ASP A 117 -18.15 -1.07 0.51
N VAL A 118 -16.92 -1.08 0.00
CA VAL A 118 -16.67 -1.58 -1.34
C VAL A 118 -16.96 -3.06 -1.19
N VAL A 119 -18.14 -3.48 -1.64
CA VAL A 119 -18.45 -4.88 -1.90
C VAL A 119 -17.54 -5.31 -3.06
N LEU A 120 -16.23 -5.35 -2.75
CA LEU A 120 -15.21 -5.94 -3.56
C LEU A 120 -15.52 -7.42 -3.48
N PRO A 121 -15.64 -8.11 -4.63
CA PRO A 121 -15.89 -9.54 -4.63
C PRO A 121 -14.73 -10.24 -3.90
N VAL A 122 -14.97 -10.51 -2.62
CA VAL A 122 -14.16 -11.28 -1.67
C VAL A 122 -12.82 -10.63 -1.30
N GLY A 123 -12.72 -10.16 -0.05
CA GLY A 123 -11.50 -10.21 0.76
C GLY A 123 -10.23 -9.63 0.13
N VAL A 124 -10.27 -8.37 -0.33
CA VAL A 124 -9.05 -7.66 -0.80
C VAL A 124 -7.96 -7.61 0.27
N PHE A 125 -8.41 -7.65 1.53
CA PHE A 125 -7.61 -7.92 2.70
C PHE A 125 -8.07 -9.26 3.25
N LYS A 126 -7.16 -10.24 3.33
CA LYS A 126 -7.40 -11.41 4.17
C LYS A 126 -7.26 -10.94 5.61
N GLU A 127 -8.12 -11.44 6.51
CA GLU A 127 -8.19 -11.07 7.93
C GLU A 127 -6.85 -11.14 8.69
N ASN A 128 -5.81 -11.76 8.11
CA ASN A 128 -4.51 -11.97 8.75
C ASN A 128 -3.31 -11.31 8.06
N GLU A 129 -3.46 -10.57 6.94
CA GLU A 129 -2.27 -10.11 6.19
C GLU A 129 -2.19 -8.62 5.78
N ASP A 130 -3.20 -7.76 6.00
CA ASP A 130 -3.19 -6.28 5.76
C ASP A 130 -2.62 -5.77 4.41
N ARG A 131 -2.29 -6.67 3.48
CA ARG A 131 -1.72 -6.41 2.15
C ARG A 131 -2.81 -6.59 1.11
N ILE A 132 -2.74 -5.77 0.07
CA ILE A 132 -3.52 -6.01 -1.14
C ILE A 132 -2.98 -7.27 -1.79
N ILE A 133 -3.85 -8.25 -1.96
CA ILE A 133 -3.53 -9.48 -2.65
C ILE A 133 -3.58 -9.22 -4.15
N HIS A 134 -2.57 -9.69 -4.90
CA HIS A 134 -2.50 -9.52 -6.36
C HIS A 134 -3.80 -9.96 -7.06
N GLU A 135 -4.34 -11.12 -6.68
CA GLU A 135 -5.61 -11.64 -7.19
C GLU A 135 -6.79 -10.69 -6.96
N ALA A 136 -6.87 -10.02 -5.82
CA ALA A 136 -7.92 -9.06 -5.54
C ALA A 136 -7.83 -7.82 -6.43
N ALA A 137 -6.61 -7.32 -6.69
CA ALA A 137 -6.40 -6.23 -7.63
C ALA A 137 -6.83 -6.60 -9.06
N LEU A 138 -6.51 -7.82 -9.51
CA LEU A 138 -6.94 -8.32 -10.81
C LEU A 138 -8.47 -8.37 -10.93
N ARG A 139 -9.17 -8.87 -9.90
CA ARG A 139 -10.64 -8.93 -9.90
C ARG A 139 -11.28 -7.54 -9.94
N LEU A 140 -10.71 -6.58 -9.23
CA LEU A 140 -11.19 -5.20 -9.28
C LEU A 140 -11.02 -4.62 -10.69
N ILE A 141 -9.89 -4.85 -11.35
CA ILE A 141 -9.67 -4.46 -12.75
C ILE A 141 -10.72 -5.10 -13.65
N ASP A 142 -10.93 -6.41 -13.52
CA ASP A 142 -11.92 -7.15 -14.32
C ASP A 142 -13.33 -6.56 -14.15
N ARG A 143 -13.71 -6.26 -12.89
CA ARG A 143 -15.00 -5.62 -12.58
C ARG A 143 -15.12 -4.23 -13.22
N LEU A 144 -14.07 -3.42 -13.16
CA LEU A 144 -14.05 -2.09 -13.77
C LEU A 144 -14.14 -2.17 -15.29
N CYS A 145 -13.44 -3.11 -15.93
CA CYS A 145 -13.53 -3.35 -17.37
C CYS A 145 -14.96 -3.70 -17.80
N ALA A 146 -15.65 -4.53 -17.01
CA ALA A 146 -17.00 -4.97 -17.31
C ALA A 146 -18.09 -3.92 -16.97
N ALA A 147 -17.80 -2.98 -16.07
CA ALA A 147 -18.72 -1.90 -15.68
C ALA A 147 -18.58 -0.66 -16.57
N SER A 148 -17.36 -0.35 -17.01
CA SER A 148 -17.05 0.76 -17.92
C SER A 148 -16.79 0.21 -19.33
N ASN A 149 -15.53 0.15 -19.75
CA ASN A 149 -15.07 -0.65 -20.88
C ASN A 149 -13.58 -1.00 -20.70
N LYS A 150 -13.10 -2.04 -21.39
CA LYS A 150 -11.71 -2.50 -21.29
C LYS A 150 -10.70 -1.43 -21.72
N GLN A 151 -10.95 -0.77 -22.85
CA GLN A 151 -9.99 0.18 -23.45
C GLN A 151 -9.69 1.35 -22.52
N HIS A 152 -10.70 1.88 -21.84
CA HIS A 152 -10.59 2.96 -20.87
C HIS A 152 -9.72 2.55 -19.67
N ILE A 153 -10.00 1.38 -19.07
CA ILE A 153 -9.21 0.89 -17.93
C ILE A 153 -7.77 0.58 -18.35
N GLN A 154 -7.58 0.02 -19.55
CA GLN A 154 -6.25 -0.26 -20.10
C GLN A 154 -5.44 1.03 -20.33
N LEU A 155 -6.07 2.10 -20.83
CA LEU A 155 -5.44 3.42 -20.96
C LEU A 155 -4.99 3.95 -19.59
N LEU A 156 -5.87 3.95 -18.60
CA LEU A 156 -5.54 4.40 -17.23
C LEU A 156 -4.39 3.59 -16.62
N LEU A 157 -4.39 2.27 -16.81
CA LEU A 157 -3.31 1.41 -16.33
C LEU A 157 -1.98 1.71 -17.02
N ASN A 158 -1.98 1.96 -18.33
CA ASN A 158 -0.79 2.32 -19.08
C ASN A 158 -0.20 3.66 -18.63
N GLU A 159 -1.04 4.68 -18.41
CA GLU A 159 -0.61 5.96 -17.84
C GLU A 159 0.02 5.76 -16.47
N ARG A 160 -0.61 4.96 -15.60
CA ARG A 160 -0.09 4.68 -14.26
C ARG A 160 1.20 3.88 -14.30
N LYS A 161 1.35 2.96 -15.25
CA LYS A 161 2.58 2.19 -15.46
C LYS A 161 3.76 3.10 -15.82
N GLN A 162 3.58 4.05 -16.74
CA GLN A 162 4.63 5.01 -17.09
C GLN A 162 5.07 5.86 -15.89
N VAL A 163 4.10 6.34 -15.09
CA VAL A 163 4.40 7.07 -13.85
C VAL A 163 5.11 6.18 -12.84
N TRP A 164 4.70 4.91 -12.71
CA TRP A 164 5.35 3.94 -11.83
C TRP A 164 6.79 3.67 -12.24
N GLU A 165 7.09 3.54 -13.54
CA GLU A 165 8.44 3.38 -14.06
C GLU A 165 9.33 4.59 -13.72
N ARG A 166 8.78 5.81 -13.79
CA ARG A 166 9.47 7.02 -13.30
C ARG A 166 9.74 6.96 -11.80
N ILE A 167 8.74 6.60 -11.00
CA ILE A 167 8.88 6.46 -9.54
C ILE A 167 9.96 5.42 -9.19
N GLN A 168 9.94 4.26 -9.86
CA GLN A 168 10.90 3.19 -9.60
C GLN A 168 12.32 3.55 -10.03
N SER A 169 12.49 4.32 -11.11
CA SER A 169 13.82 4.73 -11.57
C SER A 169 14.44 5.81 -10.70
N LYS A 170 13.67 6.84 -10.30
CA LYS A 170 14.21 8.01 -9.58
C LYS A 170 13.98 7.98 -8.07
N PHE A 171 12.88 7.38 -7.63
CA PHE A 171 12.38 7.46 -6.26
C PHE A 171 12.09 6.06 -5.68
N LYS A 172 12.97 5.09 -5.97
CA LYS A 172 12.88 3.75 -5.40
C LYS A 172 12.99 3.76 -3.87
N ASN A 173 13.93 4.54 -3.32
CA ASN A 173 14.18 4.59 -1.87
C ASN A 173 14.26 6.05 -1.35
N PRO A 174 13.14 6.80 -1.37
CA PRO A 174 13.07 8.17 -0.85
C PRO A 174 13.39 8.26 0.66
N PHE A 175 13.08 7.20 1.41
CA PHE A 175 13.23 7.13 2.86
C PHE A 175 14.41 6.25 3.29
N TRP A 176 14.81 6.36 4.55
CA TRP A 176 15.93 5.62 5.16
C TRP A 176 15.53 4.22 5.67
N PHE A 177 14.40 3.71 5.22
CA PHE A 177 13.89 2.36 5.51
C PHE A 177 13.34 1.74 4.23
N PRO A 178 13.31 0.39 4.16
CA PRO A 178 12.87 -0.33 2.97
C PRO A 178 11.36 -0.24 2.73
N SER A 179 10.95 -0.32 1.46
CA SER A 179 9.55 -0.34 1.07
C SER A 179 8.90 -1.71 1.07
N ASP A 180 9.68 -2.79 1.09
CA ASP A 180 9.21 -4.16 0.89
C ASP A 180 8.97 -4.93 2.19
N ARG A 181 9.44 -4.39 3.33
CA ARG A 181 9.36 -5.05 4.62
C ARG A 181 9.13 -4.06 5.75
N TYR A 182 8.26 -4.47 6.67
CA TYR A 182 8.11 -3.83 7.96
C TYR A 182 9.30 -4.19 8.86
N SER A 183 9.72 -3.25 9.69
CA SER A 183 10.64 -3.51 10.79
C SER A 183 10.33 -2.59 11.96
N SER A 184 10.17 -3.17 13.15
CA SER A 184 9.92 -2.44 14.40
C SER A 184 11.02 -1.45 14.75
N HIS A 185 12.23 -1.64 14.21
CA HIS A 185 13.33 -0.68 14.32
C HIS A 185 12.94 0.73 13.84
N TYR A 186 12.00 0.84 12.90
CA TYR A 186 11.57 2.12 12.31
C TYR A 186 10.21 2.61 12.86
N ASP A 187 9.66 2.05 13.93
CA ASP A 187 8.31 2.40 14.40
C ASP A 187 8.14 3.88 14.78
N SER A 188 9.15 4.52 15.35
CA SER A 188 9.15 5.96 15.61
C SER A 188 9.13 6.77 14.30
N ASP A 189 9.81 6.26 13.29
CA ASP A 189 10.05 6.91 12.01
C ASP A 189 8.77 6.86 11.17
N TYR A 190 8.11 5.70 11.18
CA TYR A 190 6.80 5.48 10.59
C TYR A 190 5.74 6.43 11.18
N ARG A 191 5.61 6.44 12.52
CA ARG A 191 4.65 7.30 13.22
C ARG A 191 4.89 8.77 12.91
N TRP A 192 6.16 9.20 12.92
CA TRP A 192 6.47 10.59 12.61
C TRP A 192 6.16 10.96 11.16
N LEU A 193 6.50 10.11 10.19
CA LEU A 193 6.22 10.38 8.78
C LEU A 193 4.72 10.46 8.50
N LEU A 194 3.93 9.56 9.08
CA LEU A 194 2.47 9.60 8.95
C LEU A 194 1.90 10.92 9.50
N SER A 195 2.30 11.32 10.71
CA SER A 195 1.90 12.62 11.27
C SER A 195 2.41 13.81 10.44
N TYR A 196 3.60 13.71 9.86
CA TYR A 196 4.14 14.75 8.98
C TYR A 196 3.32 14.86 7.70
N PHE A 197 3.00 13.74 7.04
CA PHE A 197 2.19 13.66 5.83
C PHE A 197 0.77 14.17 6.05
N GLU A 198 0.17 13.86 7.19
CA GLU A 198 -1.12 14.42 7.60
C GLU A 198 -1.05 15.94 7.74
N LYS A 199 -0.04 16.46 8.44
CA LYS A 199 0.15 17.91 8.61
C LYS A 199 0.26 18.67 7.28
N ILE A 200 0.87 18.06 6.27
CA ILE A 200 1.02 18.66 4.93
C ILE A 200 -0.04 18.19 3.93
N LYS A 201 -1.10 17.50 4.41
CA LYS A 201 -2.27 17.07 3.64
C LYS A 201 -1.97 16.11 2.48
N ILE A 202 -0.90 15.31 2.58
CA ILE A 202 -0.64 14.22 1.63
C ILE A 202 -1.64 13.06 1.81
N THR A 203 -2.20 12.90 3.02
CA THR A 203 -3.10 11.79 3.38
C THR A 203 -4.51 11.89 2.79
N GLU A 204 -4.90 13.04 2.20
CA GLU A 204 -6.27 13.26 1.76
C GLU A 204 -6.72 12.27 0.66
N LYS A 205 -7.86 11.63 0.92
CA LYS A 205 -8.56 10.71 0.00
C LYS A 205 -7.76 9.44 -0.37
N SER A 206 -6.70 9.10 0.35
CA SER A 206 -6.01 7.81 0.20
C SER A 206 -6.80 6.71 0.91
N VAL A 207 -6.86 5.53 0.29
CA VAL A 207 -7.57 4.38 0.86
C VAL A 207 -6.62 3.50 1.67
N ASP A 208 -5.33 3.78 1.63
CA ASP A 208 -4.31 3.03 2.38
C ASP A 208 -4.23 3.40 3.86
N ILE A 209 -4.82 4.51 4.29
CA ILE A 209 -4.84 4.93 5.70
C ILE A 209 -5.55 3.92 6.63
N TYR A 210 -6.33 3.00 6.06
CA TYR A 210 -7.01 1.94 6.82
C TYR A 210 -6.11 0.73 7.12
N LYS A 211 -4.92 0.62 6.50
CA LYS A 211 -3.94 -0.46 6.75
C LYS A 211 -3.11 -0.18 8.00
N LYS A 212 -3.66 -0.45 9.18
CA LYS A 212 -3.01 -0.12 10.46
C LYS A 212 -1.71 -0.89 10.72
N ASN A 213 -1.54 -2.09 10.16
CA ASN A 213 -0.43 -2.98 10.53
C ASN A 213 0.77 -2.95 9.56
N LEU A 214 0.71 -2.17 8.47
CA LEU A 214 1.81 -2.07 7.49
C LEU A 214 2.17 -0.62 7.18
N PRO A 215 2.63 0.15 8.18
CA PRO A 215 2.81 1.59 8.04
C PRO A 215 3.84 1.96 6.96
N HIS A 216 4.87 1.14 6.75
CA HIS A 216 5.82 1.35 5.65
C HIS A 216 5.12 1.40 4.28
N LEU A 217 4.24 0.44 3.95
CA LEU A 217 3.52 0.42 2.68
C LEU A 217 2.57 1.62 2.55
N VAL A 218 1.90 2.01 3.63
CA VAL A 218 1.02 3.19 3.64
C VAL A 218 1.83 4.45 3.31
N ILE A 219 2.97 4.65 3.96
CA ILE A 219 3.85 5.79 3.71
C ILE A 219 4.33 5.81 2.26
N PHE A 220 4.77 4.67 1.73
CA PHE A 220 5.22 4.60 0.34
C PHE A 220 4.09 4.87 -0.65
N SER A 221 2.90 4.33 -0.43
CA SER A 221 1.75 4.56 -1.30
C SER A 221 1.29 6.02 -1.30
N LEU A 222 1.19 6.64 -0.10
CA LEU A 222 0.91 8.07 0.05
C LEU A 222 1.93 8.93 -0.70
N PHE A 223 3.21 8.59 -0.55
CA PHE A 223 4.28 9.26 -1.26
C PHE A 223 4.17 9.07 -2.78
N ASP A 224 4.01 7.85 -3.27
CA ASP A 224 3.94 7.53 -4.70
C ASP A 224 2.75 8.22 -5.37
N ARG A 225 1.59 8.25 -4.70
CA ARG A 225 0.43 9.01 -5.13
C ARG A 225 0.71 10.50 -5.19
N TRP A 226 1.37 11.07 -4.17
CA TRP A 226 1.76 12.48 -4.21
C TRP A 226 2.73 12.74 -5.36
N VAL A 227 3.77 11.92 -5.52
CA VAL A 227 4.76 12.01 -6.61
C VAL A 227 4.09 11.95 -7.98
N SER A 228 3.05 11.13 -8.16
CA SER A 228 2.34 11.01 -9.43
C SER A 228 1.78 12.34 -9.96
N LYS A 229 1.61 13.35 -9.09
CA LYS A 229 1.06 14.67 -9.41
C LYS A 229 2.11 15.79 -9.45
N HIS A 230 3.39 15.47 -9.25
CA HIS A 230 4.46 16.45 -9.11
C HIS A 230 5.64 16.16 -10.03
N THR A 231 6.33 17.22 -10.42
CA THR A 231 7.56 17.17 -11.21
C THR A 231 8.72 16.61 -10.38
N ASP A 232 9.75 16.10 -11.06
CA ASP A 232 10.91 15.50 -10.37
C ASP A 232 11.60 16.50 -9.43
N SER A 233 11.76 17.76 -9.85
CA SER A 233 12.36 18.82 -9.04
C SER A 233 11.58 19.12 -7.77
N GLU A 234 10.24 19.11 -7.83
CA GLU A 234 9.39 19.29 -6.65
C GLU A 234 9.54 18.13 -5.68
N VAL A 235 9.62 16.90 -6.20
CA VAL A 235 9.78 15.68 -5.40
C VAL A 235 11.15 15.65 -4.72
N GLU A 236 12.21 15.98 -5.44
CA GLU A 236 13.56 16.06 -4.88
C GLU A 236 13.63 17.11 -3.77
N LEU A 237 13.10 18.32 -4.01
CA LEU A 237 13.04 19.37 -3.01
C LEU A 237 12.23 18.94 -1.79
N PHE A 238 11.12 18.23 -2.00
CA PHE A 238 10.30 17.67 -0.93
C PHE A 238 11.10 16.67 -0.07
N ILE A 239 11.78 15.69 -0.69
CA ILE A 239 12.60 14.70 0.02
C ILE A 239 13.72 15.39 0.81
N ILE A 240 14.38 16.40 0.24
CA ILE A 240 15.44 17.17 0.92
C ILE A 240 14.87 17.85 2.18
N LYS A 241 13.74 18.55 2.05
CA LYS A 241 13.09 19.24 3.18
C LYS A 241 12.62 18.25 4.25
N LEU A 242 12.06 17.12 3.82
CA LEU A 242 11.61 16.04 4.70
C LEU A 242 12.77 15.47 5.53
N LYS A 243 13.89 15.11 4.89
CA LYS A 243 15.08 14.57 5.57
C LYS A 243 15.68 15.58 6.55
N LYS A 244 15.71 16.87 6.19
CA LYS A 244 16.15 17.94 7.10
C LYS A 244 15.23 18.07 8.31
N ALA A 245 13.92 18.10 8.11
CA ALA A 245 12.94 18.17 9.20
C ALA A 245 13.05 16.96 10.15
N TRP A 246 13.27 15.77 9.58
CA TRP A 246 13.50 14.56 10.36
C TRP A 246 14.79 14.63 11.17
N GLY A 247 15.90 15.04 10.56
CA GLY A 247 17.16 15.22 11.25
C GLY A 247 17.06 16.21 12.42
N GLN A 248 16.33 17.32 12.21
CA GLN A 248 16.09 18.30 13.27
C GLN A 248 15.22 17.73 14.40
N LYS A 249 14.20 16.91 14.07
CA LYS A 249 13.44 16.19 15.09
C LYS A 249 14.33 15.22 15.87
N LYS A 250 15.08 14.34 15.19
CA LYS A 250 16.00 13.40 15.85
C LYS A 250 16.99 14.10 16.77
N PHE A 251 17.53 15.24 16.33
CA PHE A 251 18.40 16.05 17.16
C PHE A 251 17.68 16.54 18.42
N ARG A 252 16.50 17.16 18.28
CA ARG A 252 15.68 17.63 19.41
C ARG A 252 15.33 16.50 20.39
N ASP A 253 14.90 15.36 19.87
CA ASP A 253 14.55 14.19 20.69
C ASP A 253 15.79 13.66 21.43
N GLY A 254 16.98 13.67 20.80
CA GLY A 254 18.24 13.24 21.40
C GLY A 254 18.86 14.21 22.42
N VAL A 255 18.38 15.45 22.47
CA VAL A 255 18.84 16.48 23.43
C VAL A 255 17.73 16.95 24.38
N LYS A 256 16.55 16.31 24.37
CA LYS A 256 15.38 16.74 25.17
C LYS A 256 15.70 16.86 26.67
N ASP A 257 16.52 15.95 27.18
CA ASP A 257 16.95 15.93 28.59
C ASP A 257 18.36 16.49 28.79
N LYS A 258 18.93 17.12 27.76
CA LYS A 258 20.29 17.69 27.79
C LYS A 258 20.20 19.21 27.74
N LYS A 259 20.89 19.88 28.67
CA LYS A 259 21.08 21.33 28.60
C LYS A 259 22.39 21.64 27.88
N VAL A 260 22.34 22.57 26.93
CA VAL A 260 23.54 23.06 26.25
C VAL A 260 24.37 23.86 27.25
N LEU A 261 25.63 23.44 27.45
CA LEU A 261 26.62 24.20 28.21
C LEU A 261 27.44 25.06 27.25
N ASN A 262 26.94 26.27 26.95
CA ASN A 262 27.69 27.26 26.19
C ASN A 262 28.52 28.10 27.17
N THR A 263 29.82 27.86 27.21
CA THR A 263 30.72 28.60 28.09
C THR A 263 32.09 28.78 27.45
N TYR A 264 32.87 29.72 27.98
CA TYR A 264 34.28 29.90 27.64
C TYR A 264 35.14 29.18 28.67
N ILE A 265 36.19 28.51 28.21
CA ILE A 265 37.21 27.94 29.08
C ILE A 265 38.60 28.38 28.61
N GLY A 266 39.55 28.45 29.53
CA GLY A 266 40.93 28.81 29.22
C GLY A 266 41.56 27.86 28.20
N LYS A 267 42.46 28.37 27.36
CA LYS A 267 43.13 27.57 26.31
C LYS A 267 43.84 26.33 26.88
N GLU A 268 44.53 26.48 28.02
CA GLU A 268 45.21 25.35 28.67
C GLU A 268 44.23 24.32 29.25
N SER A 269 43.15 24.78 29.90
CA SER A 269 42.08 23.87 30.36
C SER A 269 41.42 23.10 29.22
N LYS A 270 41.23 23.74 28.05
CA LYS A 270 40.73 23.06 26.84
C LYS A 270 41.69 21.98 26.36
N LYS A 271 43.00 22.23 26.36
CA LYS A 271 44.03 21.23 25.98
C LYS A 271 44.02 20.04 26.94
N GLN A 272 43.91 20.28 28.24
CA GLN A 272 43.82 19.22 29.25
C GLN A 272 42.56 18.37 29.04
N LEU A 273 41.41 19.01 28.79
CA LEU A 273 40.16 18.32 28.47
C LEU A 273 40.28 17.48 27.18
N ASP A 274 40.90 18.01 26.12
CA ASP A 274 41.12 17.27 24.87
C ASP A 274 42.04 16.06 25.05
N TYR A 275 43.06 16.16 25.91
CA TYR A 275 43.90 15.03 26.27
C TYR A 275 43.08 13.94 26.97
N LEU A 276 42.25 14.29 27.96
CA LEU A 276 41.40 13.35 28.69
C LEU A 276 40.39 12.65 27.76
N VAL A 277 39.74 13.42 26.89
CA VAL A 277 38.82 12.92 25.84
C VAL A 277 39.48 11.84 24.99
N ARG A 278 40.71 12.10 24.49
CA ARG A 278 41.45 11.13 23.67
C ARG A 278 41.87 9.90 24.47
N LYS A 279 42.37 10.11 25.68
CA LYS A 279 42.84 9.03 26.57
C LYS A 279 41.69 8.09 26.96
N ASN A 280 40.53 8.65 27.28
CA ASN A 280 39.37 7.91 27.79
C ASN A 280 38.42 7.45 26.68
N LYS A 281 38.66 7.84 25.42
CA LYS A 281 37.83 7.52 24.23
C LYS A 281 36.35 7.92 24.41
N ARG A 282 36.10 9.05 25.05
CA ARG A 282 34.77 9.62 25.29
C ARG A 282 34.53 10.85 24.45
N LYS A 283 33.27 11.27 24.29
CA LYS A 283 32.96 12.60 23.76
C LYS A 283 33.24 13.67 24.81
N ILE A 284 33.48 14.90 24.36
CA ILE A 284 33.80 16.02 25.25
C ILE A 284 32.75 16.26 26.33
N ASN A 285 31.46 16.10 26.00
CA ASN A 285 30.37 16.23 26.96
C ASN A 285 30.34 15.09 27.98
N GLU A 286 30.61 13.86 27.56
CA GLU A 286 30.65 12.68 28.44
C GLU A 286 31.81 12.79 29.43
N GLU A 287 32.98 13.26 28.97
CA GLU A 287 34.13 13.49 29.85
C GLU A 287 33.86 14.65 30.83
N LEU A 288 33.21 15.73 30.39
CA LEU A 288 32.78 16.82 31.27
C LEU A 288 31.79 16.33 32.35
N GLU A 289 30.81 15.51 31.98
CA GLU A 289 29.84 14.94 32.93
C GLU A 289 30.54 14.09 34.02
N VAL A 290 31.53 13.27 33.65
CA VAL A 290 32.33 12.49 34.61
C VAL A 290 33.14 13.41 35.52
N LEU A 291 33.84 14.40 34.98
CA LEU A 291 34.64 15.34 35.78
C LEU A 291 33.76 16.13 36.76
N ILE A 292 32.58 16.56 36.34
CA ILE A 292 31.60 17.26 37.19
C ILE A 292 31.10 16.32 38.28
N HIS A 293 30.75 15.07 37.94
CA HIS A 293 30.28 14.09 38.91
C HIS A 293 31.34 13.76 39.96
N ASP A 294 32.57 13.49 39.54
CA ASP A 294 33.68 13.19 40.45
C ASP A 294 33.97 14.35 41.40
N ALA A 295 33.96 15.59 40.88
CA ALA A 295 34.14 16.79 41.69
C ALA A 295 32.99 16.98 42.68
N TYR A 296 31.74 16.75 42.24
CA TYR A 296 30.55 16.79 43.08
C TYR A 296 30.64 15.75 44.20
N MET A 297 30.88 14.48 43.89
CA MET A 297 31.01 13.39 44.86
C MET A 297 32.09 13.68 45.92
N LYS A 298 33.24 14.24 45.52
CA LYS A 298 34.28 14.65 46.47
C LYS A 298 33.83 15.79 47.39
N ALA A 299 32.98 16.70 46.91
CA ALA A 299 32.48 17.81 47.70
C ALA A 299 31.47 17.36 48.75
N ILE A 300 30.58 16.41 48.42
CA ILE A 300 29.60 15.86 49.36
C ILE A 300 30.18 14.86 50.36
N ILE A 301 31.25 14.13 50.04
CA ILE A 301 31.90 13.19 50.99
C ILE A 301 32.75 13.91 52.05
N LYS A 302 33.10 15.18 51.82
CA LYS A 302 33.90 16.00 52.76
C LYS A 302 33.05 16.67 53.86
N TYR A 303 31.75 16.45 53.86
CA TYR A 303 30.80 16.82 54.92
C TYR A 303 30.17 15.55 55.50
#